data_AF-A0A920DYF7-F1
#
_entry.id   AF-A0A920DYF7-F1
#
_cell.length_a   1.000
_cell.length_b   1.000
_cell.length_c   1.000
_cell.angle_alpha   90.00
_cell.angle_beta   90.00
_cell.angle_gamma   90.00
#
_symmetry.space_group_name_H-M   'P 1'
#
loop_
_entity.id
_entity.type
_entity.pdbx_description
1 polymer ?
#
loop_
_entity_poly.entity_id
_entity_poly.type
_entity_poly.pdbx_seq_one_letter_code
_entity_poly.pdbx_strand_id
1 'polypeptide(L)' 'MESLYKKNIETRPFFWPLHLQPAYREQVSEDIAPLPVSENLGKNGLYLPMGAHINRKIQTKIVKSIENTLAEITK' A
#
# COMPACT_ATOMS: atom_id res chain seq x y z
N MET A 1 -8.09 1.54 -1.66
CA MET A 1 -7.72 2.58 -0.66
C MET A 1 -8.90 3.48 -0.30
N GLU A 2 -9.62 4.05 -1.28
CA GLU A 2 -10.79 4.91 -1.03
C GLU A 2 -11.86 4.25 -0.12
N SER A 3 -12.15 2.96 -0.31
CA SER A 3 -13.12 2.23 0.52
C SER A 3 -12.74 2.18 2.00
N LEU A 4 -11.45 2.03 2.32
CA LEU A 4 -10.96 2.06 3.70
C LEU A 4 -10.99 3.48 4.27
N TYR A 5 -10.67 4.48 3.44
CA TYR A 5 -10.75 5.89 3.84
C TYR A 5 -12.17 6.29 4.26
N LYS A 6 -13.20 5.89 3.49
CA LYS A 6 -14.62 6.07 3.84
C LYS A 6 -15.00 5.41 5.19
N LYS A 7 -14.26 4.39 5.63
CA LYS A 7 -14.44 3.70 6.92
C LYS A 7 -13.58 4.30 8.05
N ASN A 8 -12.99 5.49 7.84
CA ASN A 8 -12.06 6.17 8.74
C ASN A 8 -10.80 5.33 9.04
N ILE A 9 -10.29 4.64 8.03
CA ILE A 9 -9.03 3.92 8.08
C ILE A 9 -8.11 4.52 7.03
N GLU A 10 -7.21 5.41 7.48
CA GLU A 10 -6.18 5.97 6.61
C GLU A 10 -5.19 4.88 6.19
N THR A 11 -4.74 4.96 4.94
CA THR A 11 -3.71 4.07 4.40
C THR A 11 -2.72 4.92 3.62
N ARG A 12 -1.51 4.40 3.42
CA ARG A 12 -0.54 5.02 2.52
C ARG A 12 -0.14 4.01 1.45
N PRO A 13 0.05 4.42 0.19
CA PRO A 13 0.65 3.52 -0.79
C PRO A 13 2.04 3.07 -0.29
N PHE A 14 2.45 1.87 -0.66
CA PHE A 14 3.83 1.43 -0.45
C PHE A 14 4.78 2.31 -1.28
N PHE A 15 6.08 2.30 -0.93
CA PHE A 15 7.05 3.11 -1.66
C PHE A 15 7.08 2.72 -3.14
N TRP A 16 7.06 3.76 -4.00
CA TRP A 16 7.21 3.56 -5.43
C TRP A 16 8.66 3.13 -5.74
N PRO A 17 8.88 2.12 -6.61
CA PRO A 17 10.20 1.58 -6.86
C PRO A 17 11.13 2.67 -7.39
N LEU A 18 12.34 2.73 -6.83
CA LEU A 18 13.28 3.82 -7.13
C LEU A 18 13.62 3.89 -8.62
N HIS A 19 13.81 2.74 -9.27
CA HIS A 19 14.11 2.65 -10.69
C HIS A 19 12.96 3.09 -11.61
N LEU A 20 11.75 3.23 -11.08
CA LEU A 20 10.57 3.73 -11.81
C LEU A 20 10.18 5.16 -11.42
N GLN A 21 10.91 5.80 -10.51
CA GLN A 21 10.60 7.18 -10.10
C GLN A 21 11.00 8.15 -11.22
N PRO A 22 10.14 9.11 -11.61
CA PRO A 22 10.44 10.06 -12.68
C PRO A 22 11.74 10.85 -12.48
N ALA A 23 12.09 11.13 -11.22
CA ALA A 23 13.32 11.83 -10.87
C ALA A 23 14.60 11.09 -11.29
N TYR A 24 14.53 9.77 -11.49
CA TYR A 24 15.67 8.94 -11.84
C TYR A 24 15.66 8.49 -13.31
N ARG A 25 14.78 9.04 -14.14
CA ARG A 25 14.62 8.62 -15.55
C ARG A 25 15.92 8.68 -16.36
N GLU A 26 16.81 9.63 -16.06
CA GLU A 26 18.10 9.81 -16.74
C GLU A 26 19.25 9.01 -16.11
N GLN A 27 19.07 8.53 -14.88
CA GLN A 27 20.09 7.84 -14.08
C GLN A 27 19.88 6.33 -14.05
N VAL A 28 18.66 5.89 -14.35
CA VAL A 28 18.29 4.50 -14.53
C VAL A 28 18.78 4.09 -15.91
N SER A 29 19.82 3.25 -15.96
CA SER A 29 20.24 2.65 -17.23
C SER A 29 19.08 1.86 -17.84
N GLU A 30 18.94 1.90 -19.16
CA GLU A 30 18.06 1.00 -19.91
C GLU A 30 18.40 -0.48 -19.64
N ASP A 31 19.59 -0.76 -19.11
CA ASP A 31 20.08 -2.09 -18.72
C ASP A 31 19.62 -2.56 -17.33
N ILE A 32 18.82 -1.78 -16.59
CA ILE A 32 18.28 -2.26 -15.31
C ILE A 32 17.39 -3.48 -15.57
N ALA A 33 17.83 -4.63 -15.05
CA ALA A 33 17.04 -5.84 -15.08
C ALA A 33 15.68 -5.62 -14.41
N PRO A 34 14.61 -6.30 -14.87
CA PRO A 34 13.31 -6.21 -14.23
C PRO A 34 13.39 -6.49 -12.74
N LEU A 35 12.72 -5.67 -11.93
CA LEU A 35 12.63 -5.84 -10.47
C LEU A 35 11.18 -6.15 -10.08
N PRO A 36 10.62 -7.28 -10.53
CA PRO A 36 9.18 -7.54 -10.49
C PRO A 36 8.61 -7.56 -9.07
N VAL A 37 9.41 -7.94 -8.08
CA VAL A 37 9.00 -7.90 -6.67
C VAL A 37 8.81 -6.46 -6.20
N SER A 38 9.78 -5.58 -6.43
CA SER A 38 9.69 -4.17 -6.07
C SER A 38 8.54 -3.49 -6.81
N GLU A 39 8.39 -3.76 -8.10
CA GLU A 39 7.30 -3.24 -8.95
C GLU A 39 5.93 -3.68 -8.45
N ASN A 40 5.77 -4.96 -8.13
CA ASN A 40 4.54 -5.49 -7.56
C ASN A 40 4.22 -4.86 -6.20
N LEU A 41 5.21 -4.70 -5.32
CA LEU A 41 5.03 -4.06 -4.02
C LEU A 41 4.65 -2.58 -4.16
N GLY A 42 5.31 -1.82 -5.04
CA GLY A 42 4.97 -0.41 -5.27
C GLY A 42 3.59 -0.21 -5.87
N LYS A 43 3.13 -1.13 -6.73
CA LYS A 43 1.82 -1.08 -7.38
C LYS A 43 0.68 -1.52 -6.46
N ASN A 44 0.88 -2.59 -5.69
CA ASN A 44 -0.19 -3.28 -4.97
C ASN A 44 -0.06 -3.17 -3.45
N GLY A 45 1.09 -2.73 -2.94
CA GLY A 45 1.35 -2.61 -1.51
C GLY A 45 0.74 -1.36 -0.89
N LEU A 46 0.46 -1.45 0.41
CA LEU A 46 -0.01 -0.33 1.22
C LEU A 46 0.45 -0.48 2.67
N TYR A 47 0.62 0.65 3.35
CA TYR A 47 0.79 0.72 4.80
C TYR A 47 -0.56 0.91 5.49
N LEU A 48 -0.77 0.14 6.55
CA LEU A 48 -1.88 0.29 7.48
C LEU A 48 -1.51 1.24 8.62
N PRO A 49 -2.51 1.79 9.36
CA PRO A 49 -2.24 2.60 10.54
C PRO A 49 -1.34 1.85 11.53
N MET A 50 -0.17 2.44 11.78
CA MET A 50 0.84 1.91 12.68
C MET A 50 1.40 3.07 13.51
N GLY A 51 1.55 2.85 14.82
CA GLY A 51 2.01 3.86 15.76
C GLY A 51 1.65 3.50 17.19
N ALA A 52 2.27 4.18 18.17
CA ALA A 52 2.09 3.89 19.59
C ALA A 52 0.64 4.05 20.08
N HIS A 53 -0.18 4.85 19.38
CA HIS A 53 -1.59 5.06 19.70
C HIS A 53 -2.51 3.91 19.21
N ILE A 54 -2.00 2.95 18.44
CA ILE A 54 -2.78 1.85 17.85
C ILE A 54 -2.89 0.68 18.83
N ASN A 55 -3.86 0.77 19.74
CA ASN A 55 -4.17 -0.30 20.68
C ASN A 55 -4.93 -1.48 20.01
N ARG A 56 -5.10 -2.58 20.75
CA ARG A 56 -5.79 -3.80 20.29
C ARG A 56 -7.20 -3.54 19.74
N LYS A 57 -7.97 -2.65 20.36
CA LYS A 57 -9.34 -2.31 19.89
C LYS A 57 -9.30 -1.68 18.50
N ILE A 58 -8.35 -0.75 18.27
CA ILE A 58 -8.15 -0.12 16.97
C ILE A 58 -7.68 -1.15 15.93
N GLN A 59 -6.73 -2.02 16.29
CA GLN A 59 -6.28 -3.11 15.41
C GLN A 59 -7.45 -4.00 14.97
N THR A 60 -8.31 -4.43 15.89
CA THR A 60 -9.50 -5.23 15.56
C THR A 60 -10.46 -4.47 14.63
N LYS A 61 -10.65 -3.16 14.83
CA LYS A 61 -11.46 -2.35 13.91
C LYS A 61 -10.85 -2.31 12.51
N ILE A 62 -9.54 -2.13 12.40
CA ILE A 62 -8.81 -2.11 11.13
C ILE A 62 -8.99 -3.45 10.41
N VAL A 63 -8.73 -4.58 11.09
CA VAL A 63 -8.85 -5.94 10.52
C VAL A 63 -10.26 -6.18 9.97
N LYS A 64 -11.30 -5.96 10.77
CA LYS A 64 -12.70 -6.13 10.33
C LYS A 64 -13.06 -5.22 9.16
N SER A 65 -12.54 -4.00 9.14
CA SER A 65 -12.78 -3.06 8.05
C SER A 65 -12.14 -3.53 6.74
N ILE A 66 -10.97 -4.16 6.82
CA ILE A 66 -10.29 -4.78 5.67
C ILE A 66 -11.09 -6.00 5.18
N GLU A 67 -11.46 -6.92 6.05
CA GLU A 67 -12.24 -8.12 5.71
C GLU A 67 -13.55 -7.75 4.99
N ASN A 68 -14.32 -6.81 5.55
CA ASN A 68 -15.56 -6.34 4.94
C ASN A 68 -15.31 -5.70 3.57
N THR A 69 -14.26 -4.89 3.44
CA THR A 69 -13.91 -4.24 2.17
C THR A 69 -13.51 -5.27 1.11
N LEU A 70 -12.77 -6.32 1.48
CA LEU A 70 -12.43 -7.40 0.56
C LEU A 70 -13.70 -8.14 0.10
N ALA A 71 -14.58 -8.51 1.03
CA ALA A 71 -15.84 -9.17 0.69
C ALA A 71 -16.78 -8.32 -0.20
N GLU A 72 -16.73 -6.98 -0.08
CA GLU A 72 -17.48 -6.05 -0.94
C GLU A 72 -16.92 -5.99 -2.37
N ILE A 73 -15.61 -6.11 -2.56
CA ILE A 73 -14.93 -5.93 -3.86
C ILE A 73 -14.80 -7.27 -4.62
N THR A 74 -14.80 -8.40 -3.92
CA THR A 74 -14.71 -9.74 -4.54
C THR A 74 -16.07 -10.35 -4.88
N LYS A 75 -17.16 -9.62 -4.67
CA LYS A 75 -18.50 -9.98 -5.15
C LYS A 75 -18.70 -9.47 -6.57
#